data_AF-A0A3N6EQB0-F1
#
_entry.id   AF-A0A3N6EQB0-F1
#
_cell.length_a   1.000
_cell.length_b   1.000
_cell.length_c   1.000
_cell.angle_alpha   90.00
_cell.angle_beta   90.00
_cell.angle_gamma   90.00
#
_symmetry.space_group_name_H-M   'P 1'
#
loop_
_entity.id
_entity.type
_entity.pdbx_description
1 polymer ?
#
loop_
_entity_poly.entity_id
_entity_poly.type
_entity_poly.pdbx_seq_one_letter_code
_entity_poly.pdbx_strand_id
1 'polypeptide(L)'
;MTDAVDQPVRVTGEEAKRIKRDALGIADRKKHNARAPTAMKSRAKQPGTQQRVYRYRFYPNPSQAEQLQKTFGACRWVYNEGLALRVGAWEQHRVSVGFAESCRALTGWRRASETGWLREVSSTVLQQSLRHLDGAFTRFFKQSAKYPQRKRSTARGTRRRTCGRDSGGWRIRSFRARGG
;
A
#
# COMPACT_ATOMS: atom_id res chain seq x y z
N MET A 1 -34.49 6.34 -30.63
CA MET A 1 -34.06 7.23 -29.53
C MET A 1 -32.72 6.73 -29.03
N THR A 2 -31.64 7.35 -29.46
CA THR A 2 -30.29 7.05 -28.97
C THR A 2 -30.09 7.80 -27.67
N ASP A 3 -30.21 7.10 -26.55
CA ASP A 3 -29.73 7.61 -25.27
C ASP A 3 -28.22 7.83 -25.41
N ALA A 4 -27.83 9.09 -25.56
CA ALA A 4 -26.43 9.49 -25.50
C ALA A 4 -25.95 9.13 -24.09
N VAL A 5 -25.23 8.01 -23.98
CA VAL A 5 -24.54 7.63 -22.75
C VAL A 5 -23.49 8.71 -22.49
N ASP A 6 -23.86 9.68 -21.68
CA ASP A 6 -22.97 10.71 -21.14
C ASP A 6 -21.76 9.99 -20.54
N GLN A 7 -20.63 10.04 -21.23
CA GLN A 7 -19.42 9.40 -20.74
C GLN A 7 -19.01 10.19 -19.51
N PRO A 8 -18.94 9.55 -18.33
CA PRO A 8 -18.73 10.30 -17.11
C PRO A 8 -17.34 10.95 -17.12
N VAL A 9 -17.34 12.28 -17.20
CA VAL A 9 -16.13 13.09 -17.30
C VAL A 9 -15.39 13.07 -15.97
N ARG A 10 -14.07 12.89 -16.02
CA ARG A 10 -13.21 12.91 -14.83
C ARG A 10 -13.23 14.30 -14.19
N VAL A 11 -13.56 14.37 -12.91
CA VAL A 11 -13.48 15.62 -12.14
C VAL A 11 -12.02 15.94 -11.82
N THR A 12 -11.61 17.19 -12.07
CA THR A 12 -10.23 17.67 -11.87
C THR A 12 -10.19 18.99 -11.10
N GLY A 13 -8.99 19.46 -10.77
CA GLY A 13 -8.79 20.78 -10.16
C GLY A 13 -9.29 20.90 -8.72
N GLU A 14 -9.88 22.06 -8.41
CA GLU A 14 -10.40 22.41 -7.08
C GLU A 14 -11.63 21.57 -6.69
N GLU A 15 -12.46 21.20 -7.66
CA GLU A 15 -13.65 20.38 -7.41
C GLU A 15 -13.27 18.98 -6.93
N ALA A 16 -12.27 18.37 -7.56
CA ALA A 16 -11.73 17.11 -7.08
C ALA A 16 -11.11 17.22 -5.68
N LYS A 17 -10.57 18.39 -5.28
CA LYS A 17 -10.03 18.60 -3.93
C LYS A 17 -11.16 18.73 -2.90
N ARG A 18 -12.23 19.48 -3.22
CA ARG A 18 -13.43 19.59 -2.37
C ARG A 18 -14.06 18.24 -2.12
N ILE A 19 -14.34 17.48 -3.17
CA ILE A 19 -14.88 16.11 -3.06
C ILE A 19 -13.98 15.22 -2.18
N LYS A 20 -12.65 15.28 -2.36
CA LYS A 20 -11.73 14.49 -1.54
C LYS A 20 -11.77 14.86 -0.06
N ARG A 21 -11.89 16.15 0.25
CA ARG A 21 -11.98 16.64 1.62
C ARG A 21 -13.31 16.23 2.26
N ASP A 22 -14.40 16.55 1.57
CA ASP A 22 -15.73 16.55 2.15
C ASP A 22 -16.40 15.18 2.06
N ALA A 23 -16.34 14.54 0.88
CA ALA A 23 -16.98 13.23 0.66
C ALA A 23 -16.10 12.05 1.09
N LEU A 24 -14.78 12.15 0.91
CA LEU A 24 -13.85 11.06 1.22
C LEU A 24 -13.12 11.22 2.56
N GLY A 25 -13.30 12.34 3.27
CA GLY A 25 -12.64 12.62 4.55
C GLY A 25 -11.10 12.69 4.45
N ILE A 26 -10.55 12.89 3.25
CA ILE A 26 -9.10 12.93 3.05
C ILE A 26 -8.62 14.35 3.36
N ALA A 27 -8.07 14.52 4.56
CA ALA A 27 -7.53 15.79 5.03
C ALA A 27 -6.53 16.41 4.04
N ASP A 28 -6.44 17.74 4.01
CA ASP A 28 -5.53 18.44 3.11
C ASP A 28 -4.05 18.18 3.39
N ARG A 29 -3.23 18.35 2.35
CA ARG A 29 -1.78 18.25 2.48
C ARG A 29 -1.27 19.45 3.28
N LYS A 30 -0.95 19.25 4.55
CA LYS A 30 -0.18 20.21 5.34
C LYS A 30 1.29 20.19 4.89
N LYS A 31 1.77 21.29 4.30
CA LYS A 31 3.21 21.47 3.99
C LYS A 31 3.92 22.01 5.23
N HIS A 32 5.03 21.38 5.60
CA HIS A 32 5.94 21.92 6.61
C HIS A 32 7.06 22.65 5.86
N ASN A 33 6.98 23.98 5.77
CA ASN A 33 7.96 24.81 5.03
C ASN A 33 9.15 25.26 5.89
N ALA A 34 9.35 24.66 7.06
CA ALA A 34 10.23 25.23 8.09
C ALA A 34 11.72 24.90 7.92
N ARG A 35 12.13 24.06 6.95
CA ARG A 35 13.53 23.63 6.81
C ARG A 35 14.05 23.84 5.40
N ALA A 36 15.14 24.60 5.28
CA ALA A 36 15.91 24.71 4.05
C ALA A 36 16.47 23.33 3.66
N PRO A 37 16.39 22.92 2.38
CA PRO A 37 16.89 21.62 1.94
C PRO A 37 18.41 21.56 2.07
N THR A 38 18.91 20.58 2.82
CA THR A 38 20.35 20.28 2.85
C THR A 38 20.72 19.53 1.57
N ALA A 39 21.65 20.06 0.78
CA ALA A 39 22.18 19.37 -0.39
C ALA A 39 22.87 18.07 0.05
N MET A 40 22.28 16.92 -0.31
CA MET A 40 22.88 15.62 -0.03
C MET A 40 24.03 15.38 -1.00
N LYS A 41 25.20 14.99 -0.49
CA LYS A 41 26.32 14.54 -1.32
C LYS A 41 25.93 13.22 -1.99
N SER A 42 26.02 13.13 -3.31
CA SER A 42 25.84 11.86 -4.01
C SER A 42 27.01 10.94 -3.70
N ARG A 43 26.71 9.73 -3.22
CA ARG A 43 27.73 8.70 -3.04
C ARG A 43 27.89 7.93 -4.35
N ALA A 44 29.00 8.16 -5.05
CA ALA A 44 29.40 7.30 -6.17
C ALA A 44 29.82 5.92 -5.64
N LYS A 45 29.40 4.85 -6.33
CA LYS A 45 29.84 3.49 -6.00
C LYS A 45 31.30 3.36 -6.40
N GLN A 46 32.17 2.93 -5.47
CA GLN A 46 33.58 2.72 -5.76
C GLN A 46 33.75 1.61 -6.82
N PRO A 47 34.66 1.78 -7.80
CA PRO A 47 34.99 0.74 -8.77
C PRO A 47 35.51 -0.50 -8.03
N GLY A 48 35.11 -1.71 -8.48
CA GLY A 48 35.46 -2.97 -7.82
C GLY A 48 34.49 -3.45 -6.72
N THR A 49 33.49 -2.65 -6.35
CA THR A 49 32.48 -3.08 -5.36
C THR A 49 31.57 -4.18 -5.94
N GLN A 50 31.78 -5.43 -5.50
CA GLN A 50 30.92 -6.58 -5.83
C GLN A 50 29.68 -6.60 -4.93
N GLN A 51 28.52 -6.90 -5.51
CA GLN A 51 27.29 -7.13 -4.75
C GLN A 51 27.09 -8.63 -4.57
N ARG A 52 27.00 -9.07 -3.32
CA ARG A 52 26.68 -10.47 -2.97
C ARG A 52 25.26 -10.54 -2.43
N VAL A 53 24.50 -11.55 -2.88
CA VAL A 53 23.14 -11.81 -2.39
C VAL A 53 23.18 -13.05 -1.51
N TYR A 54 22.75 -12.89 -0.26
CA TYR A 54 22.67 -13.98 0.70
C TYR A 54 21.20 -14.37 0.92
N ARG A 55 20.94 -15.68 1.09
CA ARG A 55 19.61 -16.22 1.36
C ARG A 55 19.60 -16.95 2.69
N TYR A 56 18.80 -16.44 3.63
CA TYR A 56 18.67 -17.01 4.97
C TYR A 56 17.25 -17.52 5.22
N ARG A 57 17.13 -18.49 6.13
CA ARG A 57 15.86 -18.94 6.70
C ARG A 57 15.67 -18.27 8.05
N PHE A 58 14.49 -17.69 8.26
CA PHE A 58 14.12 -17.05 9.51
C PHE A 58 13.17 -17.95 10.30
N TYR A 59 13.50 -18.20 11.57
CA TYR A 59 12.71 -19.00 12.50
C TYR A 59 12.27 -18.11 13.67
N PRO A 60 11.09 -17.47 13.58
CA PRO A 60 10.63 -16.56 14.63
C PRO A 60 10.28 -17.31 15.91
N ASN A 61 10.46 -16.66 17.05
CA ASN A 61 9.84 -17.09 18.30
C ASN A 61 8.30 -16.84 18.25
N PRO A 62 7.52 -17.41 19.19
CA PRO A 62 6.06 -17.28 19.16
C PRO A 62 5.56 -15.82 19.15
N SER A 63 6.16 -14.94 19.95
CA SER A 63 5.80 -13.52 20.01
C SER A 63 6.10 -12.78 18.69
N GLN A 64 7.24 -13.06 18.07
CA GLN A 64 7.59 -12.53 16.75
C GLN A 64 6.62 -13.04 15.68
N ALA A 65 6.22 -14.30 15.76
CA ALA A 65 5.25 -14.87 14.82
C ALA A 65 3.89 -14.17 14.94
N GLU A 66 3.41 -13.91 16.15
CA GLU A 66 2.18 -13.16 16.40
C GLU A 66 2.27 -11.75 15.82
N GLN A 67 3.37 -11.03 16.08
CA GLN A 67 3.57 -9.67 15.58
C GLN A 67 3.61 -9.62 14.04
N LEU A 68 4.19 -10.64 13.40
CA LEU A 68 4.16 -10.79 11.95
C LEU A 68 2.74 -11.03 11.43
N GLN A 69 1.92 -11.85 12.12
CA GLN A 69 0.52 -12.04 11.75
C GLN A 69 -0.28 -10.74 11.83
N LYS A 70 -0.14 -9.98 12.93
CA LYS A 70 -0.75 -8.65 13.08
C LYS A 70 -0.33 -7.72 11.95
N THR A 71 0.98 -7.68 11.65
CA THR A 71 1.53 -6.86 10.57
C THR A 71 0.96 -7.23 9.21
N PHE A 72 0.91 -8.52 8.86
CA PHE A 72 0.36 -8.96 7.58
C PHE A 72 -1.14 -8.72 7.48
N GLY A 73 -1.89 -8.93 8.57
CA GLY A 73 -3.30 -8.60 8.69
C GLY A 73 -3.56 -7.12 8.44
N ALA A 74 -2.83 -6.24 9.12
CA ALA A 74 -2.91 -4.79 8.97
C ALA A 74 -2.58 -4.35 7.54
N CYS A 75 -1.49 -4.83 6.96
CA CYS A 75 -1.13 -4.50 5.58
C CYS A 75 -2.20 -4.94 4.57
N ARG A 76 -2.81 -6.12 4.79
CA ARG A 76 -3.88 -6.63 3.94
C ARG A 76 -5.14 -5.77 4.04
N TRP A 77 -5.54 -5.42 5.26
CA TRP A 77 -6.68 -4.56 5.52
C TRP A 77 -6.48 -3.19 4.87
N VAL A 78 -5.34 -2.53 5.12
CA VAL A 78 -5.00 -1.22 4.52
C VAL A 78 -4.98 -1.26 2.99
N TYR A 79 -4.48 -2.36 2.39
CA TYR A 79 -4.52 -2.51 0.94
C TYR A 79 -5.97 -2.57 0.43
N ASN A 80 -6.82 -3.35 1.10
CA ASN A 80 -8.20 -3.55 0.69
C ASN A 80 -9.03 -2.27 0.87
N GLU A 81 -8.84 -1.55 1.97
CA GLU A 81 -9.50 -0.26 2.19
C GLU A 81 -8.99 0.80 1.24
N GLY A 82 -7.68 0.85 0.96
CA GLY A 82 -7.14 1.74 -0.08
C GLY A 82 -7.71 1.44 -1.47
N LEU A 83 -7.95 0.16 -1.78
CA LEU A 83 -8.60 -0.24 -3.04
C LEU A 83 -10.08 0.18 -3.04
N ALA A 84 -10.83 -0.10 -1.97
CA ALA A 84 -12.23 0.28 -1.85
C ALA A 84 -12.42 1.80 -1.93
N LEU A 85 -11.58 2.57 -1.25
CA LEU A 85 -11.58 4.03 -1.30
C LEU A 85 -11.39 4.54 -2.74
N ARG A 86 -10.43 3.97 -3.49
CA ARG A 86 -10.15 4.38 -4.88
C ARG A 86 -11.29 4.01 -5.82
N VAL A 87 -11.87 2.82 -5.65
CA VAL A 87 -13.00 2.34 -6.43
C VAL A 87 -14.23 3.21 -6.17
N GLY A 88 -14.61 3.40 -4.91
CA GLY A 88 -15.77 4.22 -4.53
C GLY A 88 -15.62 5.69 -4.95
N ALA A 89 -14.43 6.28 -4.78
CA ALA A 89 -14.16 7.64 -5.24
C ALA A 89 -14.34 7.80 -6.75
N TRP A 90 -13.98 6.77 -7.53
CA TRP A 90 -14.20 6.77 -8.97
C TRP A 90 -15.67 6.53 -9.30
N GLU A 91 -16.31 5.54 -8.70
CA GLU A 91 -17.70 5.13 -8.97
C GLU A 91 -18.75 6.18 -8.55
N GLN A 92 -18.49 6.95 -7.51
CA GLN A 92 -19.44 7.95 -6.99
C GLN A 92 -19.15 9.34 -7.54
N HIS A 93 -17.88 9.72 -7.62
CA HIS A 93 -17.49 11.11 -7.89
C HIS A 93 -16.57 11.27 -9.10
N ARG A 94 -16.16 10.18 -9.76
CA ARG A 94 -15.21 10.19 -10.89
C ARG A 94 -13.91 10.92 -10.57
N VAL A 95 -13.51 10.84 -9.29
CA VAL A 95 -12.30 11.44 -8.76
C VAL A 95 -11.21 10.39 -8.63
N SER A 96 -10.03 10.70 -9.17
CA SER A 96 -8.86 9.84 -9.01
C SER A 96 -8.20 10.04 -7.65
N VAL A 97 -7.99 8.95 -6.91
CA VAL A 97 -7.25 8.94 -5.64
C VAL A 97 -5.86 8.31 -5.83
N GLY A 98 -4.80 9.08 -5.56
CA GLY A 98 -3.41 8.68 -5.70
C GLY A 98 -2.75 8.20 -4.40
N PHE A 99 -1.47 7.83 -4.45
CA PHE A 99 -0.72 7.36 -3.27
C PHE A 99 -0.72 8.35 -2.10
N ALA A 100 -0.42 9.62 -2.36
CA ALA A 100 -0.35 10.64 -1.32
C ALA A 100 -1.70 10.85 -0.61
N GLU A 101 -2.81 10.70 -1.33
CA GLU A 101 -4.17 10.77 -0.79
C GLU A 101 -4.51 9.55 0.03
N SER A 102 -4.17 8.35 -0.46
CA SER A 102 -4.35 7.12 0.31
C SER A 102 -3.54 7.15 1.62
N CYS A 103 -2.34 7.74 1.62
CA CYS A 103 -1.55 7.93 2.85
C CYS A 103 -2.16 8.93 3.82
N ARG A 104 -2.88 9.94 3.33
CA ARG A 104 -3.64 10.88 4.17
C ARG A 104 -4.89 10.20 4.74
N ALA A 105 -5.60 9.38 3.97
CA ALA A 105 -6.69 8.57 4.49
C ALA A 105 -6.21 7.60 5.60
N LEU A 106 -5.02 7.00 5.43
CA LEU A 106 -4.40 6.13 6.42
C LEU A 106 -4.17 6.80 7.78
N THR A 107 -3.88 8.10 7.82
CA THR A 107 -3.75 8.80 9.12
C THR A 107 -5.11 8.94 9.81
N GLY A 108 -6.19 9.12 9.04
CA GLY A 108 -7.57 9.06 9.52
C GLY A 108 -7.93 7.69 10.08
N TRP A 109 -7.67 6.62 9.33
CA TRP A 109 -7.92 5.24 9.80
C TRP A 109 -7.15 4.94 11.09
N ARG A 110 -5.87 5.27 11.18
CA ARG A 110 -5.12 5.08 12.43
C ARG A 110 -5.67 5.93 13.59
N ARG A 111 -6.46 6.98 13.34
CA ARG A 111 -7.05 7.82 14.38
C ARG A 111 -8.41 7.33 14.85
N ALA A 112 -9.17 6.66 14.01
CA ALA A 112 -10.48 6.11 14.34
C ALA A 112 -10.38 5.04 15.44
N SER A 113 -11.38 5.01 16.33
CA SER A 113 -11.46 4.07 17.46
C SER A 113 -11.57 2.62 16.98
N GLU A 114 -12.43 2.36 15.99
CA GLU A 114 -12.69 1.03 15.43
C GLU A 114 -11.46 0.38 14.80
N THR A 115 -10.51 1.20 14.31
CA THR A 115 -9.29 0.74 13.64
C THR A 115 -8.02 1.11 14.41
N GLY A 116 -8.16 1.33 15.73
CA GLY A 116 -7.07 1.67 16.64
C GLY A 116 -5.94 0.63 16.66
N TRP A 117 -6.25 -0.65 16.42
CA TRP A 117 -5.30 -1.75 16.31
C TRP A 117 -4.25 -1.55 15.20
N LEU A 118 -4.51 -0.69 14.20
CA LEU A 118 -3.50 -0.31 13.19
C LEU A 118 -2.32 0.49 13.78
N ARG A 119 -2.44 1.01 15.00
CA ARG A 119 -1.35 1.71 15.68
C ARG A 119 -0.27 0.77 16.19
N GLU A 120 -0.60 -0.49 16.45
CA GLU A 120 0.34 -1.52 16.90
C GLU A 120 1.41 -1.84 15.85
N VAL A 121 1.12 -1.54 14.57
CA VAL A 121 2.01 -1.80 13.43
C VAL A 121 2.66 -0.49 12.97
N SER A 122 3.94 -0.58 12.56
CA SER A 122 4.68 0.55 12.00
C SER A 122 4.01 1.13 10.76
N SER A 123 3.85 2.46 10.74
CA SER A 123 3.25 3.20 9.64
C SER A 123 3.99 3.01 8.31
N THR A 124 5.30 2.77 8.34
CA THR A 124 6.13 2.54 7.14
C THR A 124 5.66 1.30 6.38
N VAL A 125 5.32 0.22 7.08
CA VAL A 125 4.89 -1.04 6.44
C VAL A 125 3.48 -0.88 5.84
N LEU A 126 2.61 -0.12 6.52
CA LEU A 126 1.27 0.21 6.01
C LEU A 126 1.34 1.08 4.75
N GLN A 127 2.19 2.11 4.76
CA GLN A 127 2.46 2.95 3.59
C GLN A 127 3.05 2.13 2.44
N GLN A 128 3.95 1.19 2.73
CA GLN A 128 4.50 0.28 1.70
C GLN A 128 3.39 -0.60 1.10
N SER A 129 2.39 -1.01 1.86
CA SER A 129 1.21 -1.69 1.32
C SER A 129 0.47 -0.84 0.30
N LEU A 130 0.26 0.45 0.60
CA LEU A 130 -0.33 1.42 -0.32
C LEU A 130 0.55 1.69 -1.55
N ARG A 131 1.88 1.69 -1.42
CA ARG A 131 2.79 1.77 -2.57
C ARG A 131 2.63 0.58 -3.51
N HIS A 132 2.43 -0.61 -2.97
CA HIS A 132 2.16 -1.80 -3.79
C HIS A 132 0.82 -1.69 -4.53
N LEU A 133 -0.21 -1.08 -3.90
CA LEU A 133 -1.48 -0.78 -4.57
C LEU A 133 -1.27 0.21 -5.72
N ASP A 134 -0.51 1.27 -5.47
CA ASP A 134 -0.21 2.31 -6.45
C ASP A 134 0.57 1.77 -7.66
N GLY A 135 1.57 0.92 -7.41
CA GLY A 135 2.30 0.21 -8.46
C GLY A 135 1.41 -0.75 -9.26
N ALA A 136 0.40 -1.35 -8.63
CA ALA A 136 -0.57 -2.20 -9.34
C ALA A 136 -1.46 -1.38 -10.28
N PHE A 137 -1.96 -0.23 -9.83
CA PHE A 137 -2.71 0.70 -10.68
C PHE A 137 -1.84 1.25 -11.82
N THR A 138 -0.60 1.66 -11.53
CA THR A 138 0.33 2.14 -12.56
C THR A 138 0.53 1.09 -13.67
N ARG A 139 0.69 -0.18 -13.31
CA ARG A 139 0.82 -1.27 -14.28
C ARG A 139 -0.48 -1.54 -15.05
N PHE A 140 -1.63 -1.42 -14.39
CA PHE A 140 -2.93 -1.54 -15.02
C PHE A 140 -3.15 -0.45 -16.08
N PHE A 141 -2.87 0.82 -15.76
CA PHE A 141 -2.99 1.91 -16.71
C PHE A 141 -1.98 1.83 -17.86
N LYS A 142 -0.80 1.23 -17.63
CA LYS A 142 0.17 0.88 -18.68
C LYS A 142 -0.20 -0.39 -19.46
N GLN A 143 -1.40 -0.94 -19.25
CA GLN A 143 -1.90 -2.16 -19.87
C GLN A 143 -0.98 -3.39 -19.71
N SER A 144 -0.06 -3.36 -18.74
CA SER A 144 0.92 -4.44 -18.50
C SER A 144 0.43 -5.45 -17.46
N ALA A 145 -0.69 -5.18 -16.80
CA ALA A 145 -1.29 -6.05 -15.79
C ALA A 145 -2.81 -5.85 -15.71
N LYS A 146 -3.52 -6.85 -15.15
CA LYS A 146 -4.97 -6.78 -14.90
C LYS A 146 -5.30 -5.81 -13.75
N TYR A 147 -6.56 -5.41 -13.68
CA TYR A 147 -7.08 -4.54 -12.62
C TYR A 147 -6.77 -5.07 -11.21
N PRO A 148 -6.33 -4.22 -10.25
CA PRO A 148 -6.03 -4.66 -8.89
C PRO A 148 -7.22 -5.34 -8.20
N GLN A 149 -6.99 -6.49 -7.60
CA GLN A 149 -8.03 -7.27 -6.90
C GLN A 149 -7.83 -7.22 -5.38
N ARG A 150 -8.94 -7.33 -4.63
CA ARG A 150 -8.91 -7.45 -3.17
C ARG A 150 -8.01 -8.61 -2.75
N LYS A 151 -7.21 -8.38 -1.71
CA LYS A 151 -6.36 -9.41 -1.11
C LYS A 151 -7.21 -10.28 -0.20
N ARG A 152 -7.25 -11.56 -0.50
CA ARG A 152 -7.88 -12.60 0.34
C ARG A 152 -6.91 -13.07 1.42
N SER A 153 -7.47 -13.52 2.54
CA SER A 153 -6.72 -14.29 3.52
C SER A 153 -6.43 -15.67 2.93
N THR A 154 -5.15 -16.02 2.80
CA THR A 154 -4.80 -17.39 2.46
C THR A 154 -4.38 -18.07 3.75
N ALA A 155 -5.14 -19.08 4.21
CA ALA A 155 -4.79 -19.90 5.38
C ALA A 155 -3.41 -20.58 5.25
N ARG A 156 -2.85 -20.62 4.03
CA ARG A 156 -1.46 -20.99 3.75
C ARG A 156 -0.71 -19.76 3.27
N GLY A 157 0.28 -19.31 4.06
CA GLY A 157 1.14 -18.15 3.82
C GLY A 157 2.05 -18.22 2.59
N THR A 158 1.61 -18.82 1.49
CA THR A 158 2.34 -18.88 0.23
C THR A 158 1.76 -17.89 -0.75
N ARG A 159 2.17 -16.62 -0.64
CA ARG A 159 2.14 -15.70 -1.79
C ARG A 159 3.54 -15.15 -2.04
N ARG A 160 4.20 -15.70 -3.06
CA ARG A 160 5.46 -15.22 -3.63
C ARG A 160 5.23 -13.78 -4.10
N ARG A 161 5.87 -12.78 -3.49
CA ARG A 161 6.12 -11.50 -4.15
C ARG A 161 7.56 -11.53 -4.64
N THR A 162 7.74 -11.82 -5.92
CA THR A 162 9.01 -11.67 -6.61
C THR A 162 9.16 -10.20 -7.01
N CYS A 163 9.95 -9.44 -6.26
CA CYS A 163 10.64 -8.28 -6.83
C CYS A 163 12.06 -8.74 -7.12
N GLY A 164 12.34 -9.00 -8.40
CA GLY A 164 13.62 -9.55 -8.87
C GLY A 164 13.39 -10.57 -9.97
N ARG A 165 13.94 -10.27 -11.16
CA ARG A 165 14.41 -11.28 -12.11
C ARG A 165 15.30 -12.21 -11.28
N ASP A 166 15.06 -13.51 -11.36
CA ASP A 166 15.73 -14.60 -10.63
C ASP A 166 14.89 -15.30 -9.53
N SER A 167 14.83 -16.61 -9.75
CA SER A 167 14.00 -17.65 -9.17
C SER A 167 14.30 -17.90 -7.68
N GLY A 168 13.72 -17.09 -6.78
CA GLY A 168 13.81 -17.31 -5.33
C GLY A 168 12.46 -17.15 -4.62
N GLY A 169 11.82 -18.26 -4.23
CA GLY A 169 10.48 -18.24 -3.63
C GLY A 169 10.49 -18.10 -2.11
N TRP A 170 9.67 -17.20 -1.60
CA TRP A 170 9.28 -17.15 -0.19
C TRP A 170 8.18 -18.19 0.06
N ARG A 171 8.44 -19.15 0.96
CA ARG A 171 7.46 -20.15 1.41
C ARG A 171 7.32 -20.01 2.92
N ILE A 172 6.27 -19.31 3.39
CA ILE A 172 5.85 -19.40 4.79
C ILE A 172 5.00 -20.68 4.88
N ARG A 173 5.60 -21.79 5.32
CA ARG A 173 4.82 -22.96 5.72
C ARG A 173 4.17 -22.63 7.06
N SER A 174 2.91 -23.02 7.22
CA SER A 174 2.11 -22.91 8.43
C SER A 174 2.93 -23.30 9.67
N PHE A 175 2.91 -22.43 10.67
CA PHE A 175 3.56 -22.61 11.95
C PHE A 175 2.82 -23.71 12.72
N ARG A 176 3.41 -24.90 12.86
CA ARG A 176 2.95 -25.91 13.82
C ARG A 176 3.97 -25.89 14.95
N ALA A 177 3.60 -25.27 16.06
CA ALA A 177 4.40 -25.35 17.29
C ALA A 177 4.47 -26.83 17.68
N ARG A 178 5.68 -27.39 17.73
CA ARG A 178 5.93 -28.63 18.47
C ARG A 178 6.29 -28.20 19.88
N GLY A 179 5.38 -28.44 20.81
CA GLY A 179 5.69 -28.38 22.23
C GLY A 179 6.60 -29.55 22.60
N GLY A 180 7.60 -29.26 23.42
CA GLY A 180 8.41 -30.18 24.19
C GLY A 180 8.59 -29.54 25.56
#